data_AF-A0A1B6JD49-F1
#
_entry.id   AF-A0A1B6JD49-F1
#
_cell.length_a   1.000
_cell.length_b   1.000
_cell.length_c   1.000
_cell.angle_alpha   90.00
_cell.angle_beta   90.00
_cell.angle_gamma   90.00
#
_symmetry.space_group_name_H-M   'P 1'
#
loop_
_entity.id
_entity.type
_entity.pdbx_description
1 polymer ?
#
loop_
_entity_poly.entity_id
_entity_poly.type
_entity_poly.pdbx_seq_one_letter_code
_entity_poly.pdbx_strand_id
1 'polypeptide(L)'
;AAERIIIPLKDDCKELLSLLSELKVPLTVVSVGPGEVIEHILKEYNPKVVANYVTFKDDVITDLRLPSVGMYNKHEFPLPVDADRSNFIVIGDFAWDSKIADNVKHKKNVLKIGFFYGRRDDTIKEYLNFFDVLLLHDETMNVPLNILKLVAGKTEQHSSHKG
;
A
#
# COMPACT_ATOMS: atom_id res chain seq x y z
N ALA A 1 -11.33 13.78 -26.67
CA ALA A 1 -10.82 12.42 -26.48
C ALA A 1 -9.96 12.46 -25.22
N ALA A 2 -10.41 11.88 -24.11
CA ALA A 2 -9.54 11.75 -22.95
C ALA A 2 -8.53 10.66 -23.30
N GLU A 3 -7.27 11.05 -23.54
CA GLU A 3 -6.16 10.11 -23.60
C GLU A 3 -6.24 9.20 -22.38
N ARG A 4 -6.12 7.89 -22.60
CA ARG A 4 -6.06 6.91 -21.51
C ARG A 4 -4.88 7.31 -20.64
N ILE A 5 -5.15 7.74 -19.41
CA ILE A 5 -4.11 7.95 -18.40
C ILE A 5 -3.47 6.58 -18.15
N ILE A 6 -2.25 6.38 -18.66
CA ILE A 6 -1.44 5.20 -18.34
C ILE A 6 -0.75 5.54 -17.02
N ILE A 7 -1.32 5.10 -15.90
CA ILE A 7 -0.59 5.10 -14.63
C ILE A 7 0.26 3.84 -14.60
N PRO A 8 1.60 3.95 -14.57
CA PRO A 8 2.46 2.81 -14.37
C PRO A 8 2.29 2.34 -12.93
N LEU A 9 1.52 1.26 -12.75
CA LEU A 9 1.58 0.47 -11.53
C LEU A 9 2.80 -0.46 -11.63
N LYS A 10 3.37 -0.85 -10.49
CA LYS A 10 4.36 -1.92 -10.43
C LYS A 10 3.85 -3.18 -11.12
N ASP A 11 4.76 -3.98 -11.65
CA ASP A 11 4.43 -5.29 -12.18
C ASP A 11 3.71 -6.12 -11.11
N ASP A 12 2.79 -6.99 -11.52
CA ASP A 12 1.93 -7.81 -10.64
C ASP A 12 0.96 -7.04 -9.72
N CYS A 13 0.96 -5.70 -9.72
CA CYS A 13 0.08 -4.91 -8.85
C CYS A 13 -1.41 -5.15 -9.13
N LYS A 14 -1.80 -5.23 -10.41
CA LYS A 14 -3.18 -5.53 -10.79
C LYS A 14 -3.61 -6.93 -10.33
N GLU A 15 -2.70 -7.90 -10.38
CA GLU A 15 -2.98 -9.26 -9.90
C GLU A 15 -3.17 -9.28 -8.39
N LEU A 16 -2.30 -8.60 -7.64
CA LEU A 16 -2.46 -8.41 -6.19
C LEU A 16 -3.82 -7.79 -5.85
N LEU A 17 -4.16 -6.67 -6.49
CA LEU A 17 -5.42 -5.96 -6.24
C LEU A 17 -6.67 -6.81 -6.58
N SER A 18 -6.59 -7.58 -7.67
CA SER A 18 -7.65 -8.51 -8.07
C SER A 18 -7.81 -9.64 -7.05
N LEU A 19 -6.69 -10.20 -6.57
CA LEU A 19 -6.73 -11.26 -5.57
C LEU A 19 -7.23 -10.77 -4.21
N LEU A 20 -6.84 -9.56 -3.78
CA LEU A 20 -7.41 -8.91 -2.59
C LEU A 20 -8.93 -8.79 -2.70
N SER A 21 -9.43 -8.35 -3.86
CA SER A 21 -10.87 -8.19 -4.12
C SER A 21 -11.60 -9.53 -4.09
N GLU A 22 -11.05 -10.55 -4.75
CA GLU A 22 -11.60 -11.91 -4.78
C GLU A 22 -11.71 -12.52 -3.36
N LEU A 23 -10.65 -12.36 -2.57
CA LEU A 23 -10.57 -12.85 -1.20
C LEU A 23 -11.29 -11.95 -0.18
N LYS A 24 -11.88 -10.83 -0.63
CA LYS A 24 -12.50 -9.82 0.22
C LYS A 24 -11.56 -9.34 1.33
N VAL A 25 -10.29 -9.15 1.00
CA VAL A 25 -9.30 -8.52 1.88
C VAL A 25 -9.39 -7.01 1.69
N PRO A 26 -9.71 -6.24 2.74
CA PRO A 26 -9.85 -4.79 2.63
C PRO A 26 -8.55 -4.10 2.23
N LEU A 27 -8.63 -3.18 1.27
CA LEU A 27 -7.52 -2.33 0.85
C LEU A 27 -7.66 -0.93 1.47
N THR A 28 -6.63 -0.48 2.19
CA THR A 28 -6.53 0.91 2.67
C THR A 28 -5.27 1.54 2.07
N VAL A 29 -5.42 2.71 1.44
CA VAL A 29 -4.31 3.49 0.86
C VAL A 29 -4.11 4.74 1.68
N VAL A 30 -2.89 4.94 2.18
CA VAL A 30 -2.51 6.13 2.96
C VAL A 30 -1.39 6.89 2.25
N SER A 31 -1.71 8.06 1.70
CA SER A 31 -0.85 8.75 0.73
C SER A 31 -0.72 10.25 1.01
N VAL A 32 0.45 10.80 0.71
CA VAL A 32 0.67 12.25 0.63
C VAL A 32 0.13 12.82 -0.69
N GLY A 33 -0.17 11.95 -1.67
CA GLY A 33 -0.68 12.35 -2.98
C GLY A 33 -2.15 12.78 -2.99
N PRO A 34 -2.65 13.23 -4.15
CA PRO A 34 -4.02 13.66 -4.35
C PRO A 34 -5.00 12.48 -4.28
N GLY A 35 -5.93 12.52 -3.34
CA GLY A 35 -6.91 11.47 -3.08
C GLY A 35 -7.84 11.22 -4.25
N GLU A 36 -8.31 12.28 -4.91
CA GLU A 36 -9.22 12.20 -6.07
C GLU A 36 -8.61 11.37 -7.21
N VAL A 37 -7.30 11.51 -7.42
CA VAL A 37 -6.55 10.74 -8.44
C VAL A 37 -6.42 9.28 -8.00
N ILE A 38 -6.03 9.03 -6.75
CA ILE A 38 -5.86 7.67 -6.22
C ILE A 38 -7.18 6.89 -6.29
N GLU A 39 -8.28 7.50 -5.86
CA GLU A 39 -9.62 6.93 -5.93
C GLU A 39 -10.03 6.63 -7.37
N HIS A 40 -9.76 7.54 -8.30
CA HIS A 40 -10.06 7.32 -9.72
C HIS A 40 -9.31 6.11 -10.30
N ILE A 41 -8.02 5.97 -9.95
CA ILE A 41 -7.15 4.89 -10.45
C ILE A 41 -7.58 3.53 -9.90
N LEU A 42 -7.94 3.49 -8.62
CA LEU A 42 -8.18 2.26 -7.88
C LEU A 42 -9.67 1.93 -7.70
N LYS A 43 -10.59 2.69 -8.33
CA LYS A 43 -12.04 2.59 -8.14
C LYS A 43 -12.61 1.16 -8.23
N GLU A 44 -12.05 0.33 -9.11
CA GLU A 44 -12.52 -1.05 -9.34
C GLU A 44 -12.20 -2.00 -8.17
N TYR A 45 -11.27 -1.62 -7.29
CA TYR A 45 -10.82 -2.40 -6.15
C TYR A 45 -11.39 -1.90 -4.81
N ASN A 46 -12.31 -0.92 -4.86
CA ASN A 46 -13.00 -0.35 -3.70
C ASN A 46 -12.07 -0.01 -2.51
N PRO A 47 -11.01 0.79 -2.72
CA PRO A 47 -10.07 1.15 -1.67
C PRO A 47 -10.73 2.09 -0.67
N LYS A 48 -10.24 2.05 0.57
CA LYS A 48 -10.45 3.13 1.54
C LYS A 48 -9.23 4.05 1.50
N VAL A 49 -9.43 5.34 1.23
CA VAL A 49 -8.32 6.26 0.95
C VAL A 49 -8.19 7.33 2.03
N VAL A 50 -7.00 7.42 2.63
CA VAL A 50 -6.58 8.51 3.52
C VAL A 50 -5.49 9.30 2.80
N ALA A 51 -5.85 10.45 2.24
CA ALA A 51 -4.97 11.22 1.37
C ALA A 51 -5.23 12.73 1.47
N ASN A 52 -4.49 13.51 0.69
CA ASN A 52 -4.70 14.94 0.54
C ASN A 52 -5.77 15.22 -0.51
N TYR A 53 -6.78 16.00 -0.16
CA TYR A 53 -7.88 16.36 -1.06
C TYR A 53 -7.93 17.87 -1.25
N VAL A 54 -8.41 18.33 -2.39
CA VAL A 54 -8.52 19.76 -2.69
C VAL A 54 -9.98 20.22 -2.73
N THR A 55 -10.17 21.52 -2.57
CA THR A 55 -11.47 22.18 -2.75
C THR A 55 -11.49 22.90 -4.08
N PHE A 56 -12.56 22.69 -4.85
CA PHE A 56 -12.79 23.38 -6.11
C PHE A 56 -13.87 24.45 -5.95
N LYS A 57 -13.64 25.61 -6.55
CA LYS A 57 -14.65 26.65 -6.76
C LYS A 57 -14.55 27.12 -8.21
N ASP A 58 -15.63 26.97 -8.97
CA ASP A 58 -15.69 27.37 -10.38
C ASP A 58 -14.52 26.80 -11.20
N ASP A 59 -14.27 25.48 -11.04
CA ASP A 59 -13.15 24.72 -11.65
C ASP A 59 -11.72 25.15 -11.23
N VAL A 60 -11.60 26.06 -10.27
CA VAL A 60 -10.32 26.49 -9.70
C VAL A 60 -10.06 25.80 -8.36
N ILE A 61 -8.87 25.23 -8.19
CA ILE A 61 -8.41 24.74 -6.89
C ILE A 61 -8.19 25.94 -5.97
N THR A 62 -8.95 26.02 -4.87
CA THR A 62 -8.82 27.14 -3.92
C THR A 62 -7.99 26.77 -2.70
N ASP A 63 -8.12 25.53 -2.22
CA ASP A 63 -7.56 25.12 -0.94
C ASP A 63 -7.20 23.63 -0.91
N LEU A 64 -6.28 23.28 -0.01
CA LEU A 64 -6.04 21.91 0.44
C LEU A 64 -6.88 21.63 1.69
N ARG A 65 -7.62 20.52 1.70
CA ARG A 65 -8.40 20.09 2.87
C ARG A 65 -7.47 19.66 4.00
N LEU A 66 -7.75 20.16 5.20
CA LEU A 66 -7.00 19.86 6.42
C LEU A 66 -7.72 18.81 7.29
N PRO A 67 -6.99 18.04 8.11
CA PRO A 67 -5.53 18.00 8.22
C PRO A 67 -4.85 17.37 6.99
N SER A 68 -3.67 17.86 6.62
CA SER A 68 -2.90 17.31 5.48
C SER A 68 -2.09 16.08 5.88
N VAL A 69 -2.15 15.06 5.04
CA VAL A 69 -1.34 13.84 5.14
C VAL A 69 0.07 14.13 4.63
N GLY A 70 1.05 14.09 5.52
CA GLY A 70 2.47 14.24 5.24
C GLY A 70 3.25 12.94 5.42
N MET A 71 4.54 12.97 5.07
CA MET A 71 5.41 11.79 5.15
C MET A 71 5.59 11.25 6.58
N TYR A 72 5.51 12.12 7.60
CA TYR A 72 5.82 11.76 8.99
C TYR A 72 4.59 11.63 9.90
N ASN A 73 3.39 11.95 9.45
CA ASN A 73 2.19 11.96 10.30
C ASN A 73 1.11 10.96 9.85
N LYS A 74 1.38 10.08 8.87
CA LYS A 74 0.39 9.09 8.39
C LYS A 74 -0.25 8.25 9.51
N HIS A 75 0.53 7.93 10.54
CA HIS A 75 0.09 7.19 11.72
C HIS A 75 -0.94 7.95 12.58
N GLU A 76 -0.96 9.28 12.54
CA GLU A 76 -1.86 10.13 13.34
C GLU A 76 -3.31 10.12 12.81
N PHE A 77 -3.52 9.68 11.57
CA PHE A 77 -4.84 9.65 10.96
C PHE A 77 -5.63 8.42 11.40
N PRO A 78 -6.94 8.55 11.64
CA PRO A 78 -7.82 7.40 11.83
C PRO A 78 -7.77 6.50 10.60
N LEU A 79 -7.29 5.27 10.76
CA LEU A 79 -7.31 4.31 9.68
C LEU A 79 -8.68 3.64 9.59
N PRO A 80 -9.31 3.62 8.41
CA PRO A 80 -10.64 3.03 8.21
C PRO A 80 -10.55 1.50 8.09
N VAL A 81 -9.92 0.83 9.06
CA VAL A 81 -9.73 -0.62 9.09
C VAL A 81 -10.94 -1.31 9.71
N ASP A 82 -11.28 -2.50 9.22
CA ASP A 82 -12.41 -3.26 9.74
C ASP A 82 -12.07 -3.87 11.11
N ALA A 83 -13.01 -3.80 12.05
CA ALA A 83 -12.80 -4.20 13.44
C ALA A 83 -12.55 -5.71 13.63
N ASP A 84 -13.01 -6.54 12.68
CA ASP A 84 -12.82 -7.99 12.66
C ASP A 84 -11.46 -8.40 12.05
N ARG A 85 -10.71 -7.46 11.46
CA ARG A 85 -9.40 -7.71 10.85
C ARG A 85 -8.28 -7.37 11.84
N SER A 86 -7.58 -8.40 12.31
CA SER A 86 -6.47 -8.25 13.28
C SER A 86 -5.08 -8.47 12.69
N ASN A 87 -4.97 -8.92 11.43
CA ASN A 87 -3.68 -9.19 10.79
C ASN A 87 -3.47 -8.22 9.64
N PHE A 88 -2.30 -7.59 9.58
CA PHE A 88 -2.02 -6.51 8.64
C PHE A 88 -0.74 -6.78 7.87
N ILE A 89 -0.75 -6.44 6.58
CA ILE A 89 0.47 -6.24 5.79
C ILE A 89 0.55 -4.73 5.55
N VAL A 90 1.63 -4.11 6.00
CA VAL A 90 1.92 -2.69 5.77
C VAL A 90 2.99 -2.61 4.69
N ILE A 91 2.73 -1.86 3.63
CA ILE A 91 3.62 -1.71 2.48
C ILE A 91 3.93 -0.22 2.30
N GLY A 92 5.19 0.12 2.12
CA GLY A 92 5.60 1.50 1.84
C GLY A 92 7.02 1.59 1.32
N ASP A 93 7.39 2.75 0.83
CA ASP A 93 8.72 3.05 0.29
C ASP A 93 9.47 4.07 1.15
N PHE A 94 8.77 4.74 2.05
CA PHE A 94 9.37 5.64 3.03
C PHE A 94 9.46 4.95 4.40
N ALA A 95 10.57 5.11 5.12
CA ALA A 95 10.79 4.48 6.42
C ALA A 95 9.62 4.64 7.41
N TRP A 96 8.99 5.82 7.42
CA TRP A 96 7.87 6.10 8.33
C TRP A 96 6.54 5.46 7.93
N ASP A 97 6.42 4.93 6.71
CA ASP A 97 5.24 4.17 6.28
C ASP A 97 5.07 2.89 7.10
N SER A 98 6.17 2.35 7.64
CA SER A 98 6.18 1.24 8.60
C SER A 98 5.29 1.49 9.83
N LYS A 99 4.94 2.75 10.11
CA LYS A 99 4.14 3.16 11.27
C LYS A 99 2.67 3.40 10.96
N ILE A 100 2.23 3.26 9.71
CA ILE A 100 0.84 3.54 9.30
C ILE A 100 -0.17 2.87 10.25
N ALA A 101 0.05 1.60 10.61
CA ALA A 101 -0.86 0.83 11.47
C ALA A 101 -0.63 0.98 13.00
N ASP A 102 0.25 1.89 13.45
CA ASP A 102 0.63 2.00 14.86
C ASP A 102 -0.57 2.35 15.77
N ASN A 103 -1.53 3.14 15.28
CA ASN A 103 -2.72 3.53 16.02
C ASN A 103 -3.90 2.53 15.94
N VAL A 104 -3.75 1.42 15.20
CA VAL A 104 -4.76 0.35 15.17
C VAL A 104 -4.69 -0.46 16.46
N LYS A 105 -5.73 -0.42 17.31
CA LYS A 105 -5.69 -1.04 18.65
C LYS A 105 -5.88 -2.56 18.65
N HIS A 106 -6.66 -3.10 17.70
CA HIS A 106 -7.04 -4.52 17.65
C HIS A 106 -6.09 -5.38 16.79
N LYS A 107 -4.92 -4.86 16.42
CA LYS A 107 -3.90 -5.61 15.69
C LYS A 107 -3.30 -6.73 16.55
N LYS A 108 -3.15 -7.90 15.95
CA LYS A 108 -2.46 -9.07 16.50
C LYS A 108 -1.13 -9.30 15.81
N ASN A 109 -1.12 -9.30 14.48
CA ASN A 109 0.08 -9.51 13.67
C ASN A 109 0.21 -8.37 12.65
N VAL A 110 1.43 -7.89 12.45
CA VAL A 110 1.77 -6.90 11.41
C VAL A 110 3.03 -7.36 10.72
N LEU A 111 2.97 -7.51 9.39
CA LEU A 111 4.14 -7.69 8.54
C LEU A 111 4.41 -6.40 7.77
N LYS A 112 5.63 -5.88 7.87
CA LYS A 112 6.04 -4.61 7.25
C LYS A 112 6.99 -4.88 6.09
N ILE A 113 6.57 -4.50 4.89
CA ILE A 113 7.34 -4.67 3.65
C ILE A 113 7.73 -3.29 3.13
N GLY A 114 9.04 -3.04 3.05
CA GLY A 114 9.61 -1.81 2.56
C GLY A 114 10.14 -1.96 1.14
N PHE A 115 9.84 -1.02 0.25
CA PHE A 115 10.52 -0.87 -1.04
C PHE A 115 11.62 0.19 -0.93
N PHE A 116 12.84 -0.13 -1.34
CA PHE A 116 13.98 0.77 -1.22
C PHE A 116 14.70 0.94 -2.56
N TYR A 117 14.79 2.18 -3.04
CA TYR A 117 15.50 2.57 -4.27
C TYR A 117 16.72 3.45 -4.03
N GLY A 118 17.09 3.66 -2.75
CA GLY A 118 18.28 4.41 -2.40
C GLY A 118 19.56 3.70 -2.83
N ARG A 119 20.68 4.42 -2.85
CA ARG A 119 21.97 3.90 -3.36
C ARG A 119 23.03 3.70 -2.28
N ARG A 120 22.72 4.00 -1.02
CA ARG A 120 23.71 4.02 0.06
C ARG A 120 23.44 2.94 1.11
N ASP A 121 24.47 2.18 1.44
CA ASP A 121 24.42 1.09 2.41
C ASP A 121 24.06 1.54 3.83
N ASP A 122 24.42 2.77 4.21
CA ASP A 122 24.07 3.33 5.52
C ASP A 122 22.56 3.56 5.65
N THR A 123 21.90 4.02 4.58
CA THR A 123 20.44 4.17 4.55
C THR A 123 19.73 2.82 4.58
N ILE A 124 20.29 1.77 3.97
CA ILE A 124 19.72 0.41 4.04
C ILE A 124 19.65 -0.06 5.51
N LYS A 125 20.73 0.13 6.27
CA LYS A 125 20.77 -0.26 7.70
C LYS A 125 19.71 0.47 8.53
N GLU A 126 19.43 1.72 8.22
CA GLU A 126 18.36 2.47 8.87
C GLU A 126 16.99 1.87 8.54
N TYR A 127 16.70 1.58 7.27
CA TYR A 127 15.43 1.02 6.81
C TYR A 127 15.16 -0.39 7.37
N LEU A 128 16.20 -1.19 7.61
CA LEU A 128 16.07 -2.49 8.27
C LEU A 128 15.54 -2.40 9.71
N ASN A 129 15.60 -1.24 10.37
CA ASN A 129 14.96 -1.06 11.68
C ASN A 129 13.46 -0.77 11.59
N PHE A 130 12.94 -0.45 10.40
CA PHE A 130 11.55 -0.07 10.18
C PHE A 130 10.72 -1.19 9.55
N PHE A 131 11.33 -2.05 8.73
CA PHE A 131 10.63 -3.08 7.96
C PHE A 131 11.13 -4.49 8.29
N ASP A 132 10.21 -5.46 8.29
CA ASP A 132 10.54 -6.88 8.47
C ASP A 132 11.15 -7.47 7.19
N VAL A 133 10.71 -6.98 6.03
CA VAL A 133 11.21 -7.33 4.70
C VAL A 133 11.55 -6.05 3.95
N LEU A 134 12.78 -5.94 3.44
CA LEU A 134 13.22 -4.81 2.63
C LEU A 134 13.57 -5.28 1.22
N LEU A 135 12.85 -4.76 0.23
CA LEU A 135 13.00 -5.08 -1.19
C LEU A 135 13.84 -4.00 -1.87
N LEU A 136 15.04 -4.37 -2.32
CA LEU A 136 16.00 -3.45 -2.93
C LEU A 136 15.77 -3.38 -4.44
N HIS A 137 15.48 -2.19 -4.96
CA HIS A 137 15.27 -1.93 -6.39
C HIS A 137 14.26 -2.85 -7.07
N ASP A 138 13.24 -3.32 -6.34
CA ASP A 138 12.20 -4.21 -6.85
C ASP A 138 11.06 -3.40 -7.49
N GLU A 139 10.82 -3.62 -8.78
CA GLU A 139 9.76 -2.97 -9.55
C GLU A 139 8.45 -3.78 -9.64
N THR A 140 8.33 -4.82 -8.82
CA THR A 140 7.20 -5.75 -8.80
C THR A 140 6.43 -5.72 -7.48
N MET A 141 5.19 -6.24 -7.49
CA MET A 141 4.41 -6.58 -6.28
C MET A 141 4.46 -8.09 -5.99
N ASN A 142 5.47 -8.79 -6.51
CA ASN A 142 5.58 -10.24 -6.48
C ASN A 142 5.64 -10.80 -5.04
N VAL A 143 6.44 -10.18 -4.16
CA VAL A 143 6.57 -10.63 -2.77
C VAL A 143 5.25 -10.48 -1.99
N PRO A 144 4.60 -9.29 -1.94
CA PRO A 144 3.26 -9.16 -1.34
C PRO A 144 2.23 -10.13 -1.93
N LEU A 145 2.22 -10.30 -3.26
CA LEU A 145 1.32 -11.20 -3.97
C LEU A 145 1.50 -12.66 -3.54
N ASN A 146 2.74 -13.14 -3.50
CA ASN A 146 3.03 -14.53 -3.13
C ASN A 146 2.75 -14.82 -1.66
N ILE A 147 2.98 -13.85 -0.77
CA ILE A 147 2.56 -13.97 0.64
C ILE A 147 1.04 -14.12 0.73
N LEU A 148 0.28 -13.30 0.00
CA LEU A 148 -1.18 -13.40 -0.03
C LEU A 148 -1.65 -14.75 -0.59
N LYS A 149 -1.05 -15.22 -1.70
CA LYS A 149 -1.33 -16.55 -2.27
C LYS A 149 -1.07 -17.67 -1.26
N LEU A 150 0.05 -17.61 -0.54
CA LEU A 150 0.40 -18.60 0.49
C LEU A 150 -0.63 -18.62 1.63
N VAL A 151 -0.96 -17.45 2.18
CA VAL A 151 -1.97 -17.33 3.26
C VAL A 151 -3.34 -17.82 2.80
N ALA A 152 -3.69 -17.59 1.54
CA ALA A 152 -4.96 -18.03 0.95
C ALA A 152 -4.97 -19.51 0.52
N GLY A 153 -3.87 -20.25 0.66
CA GLY A 153 -3.76 -21.63 0.17
C GLY A 153 -3.80 -21.76 -1.37
N LYS A 154 -3.43 -20.70 -2.09
CA LYS A 154 -3.46 -20.58 -3.56
C LYS A 154 -2.08 -20.69 -4.21
N THR A 155 -1.11 -21.32 -3.56
CA THR A 155 0.19 -21.58 -4.19
C THR A 155 0.04 -22.62 -5.29
N GLU A 156 0.67 -22.39 -6.44
CA GLU A 156 0.87 -23.47 -7.40
C GLU A 156 1.60 -24.60 -6.69
N GLN A 157 1.05 -25.81 -6.75
CA GLN A 157 1.79 -27.00 -6.37
C GLN A 157 3.03 -27.01 -7.24
N HIS A 158 4.21 -26.78 -6.65
CA HIS A 158 5.45 -27.15 -7.32
C HIS A 158 5.33 -28.64 -7.60
N SER A 159 4.99 -28.99 -8.84
CA SER A 159 5.15 -30.34 -9.35
C SER A 159 6.63 -30.65 -9.21
N SER A 160 7.00 -31.33 -8.13
CA SER A 160 8.33 -31.87 -7.95
C SER A 160 8.60 -32.70 -9.19
N HIS A 161 9.52 -32.23 -10.04
CA HIS A 161 10.07 -33.08 -11.09
C HIS A 161 10.71 -34.27 -10.37
N LYS A 162 10.08 -35.44 -10.51
CA LYS A 162 10.77 -36.71 -10.33
C LYS A 162 11.79 -36.80 -11.46
N GLY A 163 13.07 -36.78 -11.10
CA GLY A 163 14.22 -37.08 -11.94
C GLY A 163 15.36 -37.49 -11.04
#